data_AF-A0A5C0SLT9-F1
#
_entry.id   AF-A0A5C0SLT9-F1
#
_cell.length_a   1.000
_cell.length_b   1.000
_cell.length_c   1.000
_cell.angle_alpha   90.00
_cell.angle_beta   90.00
_cell.angle_gamma   90.00
#
_symmetry.space_group_name_H-M   'P 1'
#
loop_
_entity.id
_entity.type
_entity.pdbx_description
1 polymer ?
#
loop_
_entity_poly.entity_id
_entity_poly.type
_entity_poly.pdbx_seq_one_letter_code
_entity_poly.pdbx_strand_id
1 'polypeptide(L)'
;MASDVEKVVRLFQKRETQEAFGEWVVQLARKIHEKPEDIVWFFEMRQRMREVERLAETITDEELEKWERELEAEQGGIDLPLETLLEMGRRSFRKFKRIEAKLKELGVV
;
A
#
# COMPACT_ATOMS: atom_id res chain seq x y z
N MET A 1 -11.86 18.71 1.48
CA MET A 1 -12.47 17.37 1.27
C MET A 1 -11.78 16.31 2.14
N ALA A 2 -11.64 16.58 3.45
CA ALA A 2 -10.98 15.68 4.42
C ALA A 2 -11.98 14.84 5.25
N SER A 3 -13.29 15.03 5.01
CA SER A 3 -14.38 14.43 5.81
C SER A 3 -14.48 12.91 5.68
N ASP A 4 -14.15 12.35 4.52
CA ASP A 4 -14.57 10.98 4.21
C ASP A 4 -13.53 9.95 4.65
N VAL A 5 -12.25 10.31 4.61
CA VAL A 5 -11.16 9.48 5.13
C VAL A 5 -11.23 9.40 6.65
N GLU A 6 -11.51 10.51 7.33
CA GLU A 6 -11.63 10.51 8.80
C GLU A 6 -12.87 9.73 9.28
N LYS A 7 -13.97 9.77 8.52
CA LYS A 7 -15.16 8.92 8.76
C LYS A 7 -14.86 7.44 8.53
N VAL A 8 -14.09 7.11 7.49
CA VAL A 8 -13.63 5.74 7.22
C VAL A 8 -12.69 5.27 8.33
N VAL A 9 -11.75 6.10 8.78
CA VAL A 9 -10.85 5.83 9.92
C VAL A 9 -11.63 5.61 11.23
N ARG A 10 -12.65 6.43 11.52
CA ARG A 10 -13.51 6.28 12.71
C ARG A 10 -14.43 5.06 12.65
N LEU A 11 -14.81 4.61 11.45
CA LEU A 11 -15.54 3.36 11.26
C LEU A 11 -14.70 2.15 11.73
N PHE A 12 -13.36 2.17 11.62
CA PHE A 12 -12.49 1.09 12.09
C PHE A 12 -12.40 0.92 13.62
N GLN A 13 -13.01 1.80 14.42
CA GLN A 13 -13.01 1.68 15.89
C GLN A 13 -14.09 0.73 16.44
N LYS A 14 -14.99 0.20 15.60
CA LYS A 14 -16.00 -0.80 16.01
C LYS A 14 -15.60 -2.20 15.54
N ARG A 15 -15.72 -3.19 16.45
CA ARG A 15 -15.48 -4.63 16.16
C ARG A 15 -16.25 -5.11 14.92
N GLU A 16 -17.51 -4.71 14.80
CA GLU A 16 -18.39 -5.06 13.67
C GLU A 16 -17.81 -4.61 12.31
N THR A 17 -17.10 -3.47 12.28
CA THR A 17 -16.49 -2.96 11.05
C THR A 17 -15.19 -3.68 10.70
N GLN A 18 -14.44 -4.14 11.70
CA GLN A 18 -13.27 -4.99 11.47
C GLN A 18 -13.66 -6.37 10.93
N GLU A 19 -14.75 -6.95 11.43
CA GLU A 19 -15.29 -8.22 10.94
C GLU A 19 -15.82 -8.09 9.51
N ALA A 20 -16.60 -7.05 9.22
CA ALA A 20 -17.11 -6.79 7.87
C ALA A 20 -15.98 -6.53 6.85
N PHE A 21 -14.92 -5.84 7.26
CA PHE A 21 -13.74 -5.63 6.43
C PHE A 21 -12.98 -6.94 6.18
N GLY A 22 -12.76 -7.74 7.22
CA GLY A 22 -12.12 -9.05 7.10
C GLY A 22 -12.89 -9.98 6.17
N GLU A 23 -14.22 -10.02 6.28
CA GLU A 23 -15.07 -10.80 5.39
C GLU A 23 -14.98 -10.31 3.93
N TRP A 24 -15.03 -9.00 3.72
CA TRP A 24 -14.88 -8.39 2.39
C TRP A 24 -13.53 -8.73 1.75
N VAL A 25 -12.42 -8.64 2.51
CA VAL A 25 -11.08 -9.02 2.05
C VAL A 25 -11.05 -10.50 1.62
N VAL A 26 -11.63 -11.39 2.42
CA VAL A 26 -11.68 -12.83 2.10
C VAL A 26 -12.52 -13.10 0.86
N GLN A 27 -13.66 -12.42 0.70
CA GLN A 27 -14.51 -12.56 -0.48
C GLN A 27 -13.82 -12.08 -1.75
N LEU A 28 -13.13 -10.93 -1.70
CA LEU A 28 -12.34 -10.43 -2.82
C LEU A 28 -11.22 -11.39 -3.20
N ALA A 29 -10.44 -11.83 -2.21
CA ALA A 29 -9.35 -12.78 -2.40
C ALA A 29 -9.83 -14.06 -3.11
N ARG A 30 -10.96 -14.62 -2.66
CA ARG A 30 -11.59 -15.78 -3.31
C ARG A 30 -11.99 -15.48 -4.75
N LYS A 31 -12.60 -14.32 -5.01
CA LYS A 31 -13.11 -13.94 -6.34
C LYS A 31 -12.02 -13.74 -7.37
N ILE A 32 -10.84 -13.27 -6.95
CA ILE A 32 -9.69 -13.04 -7.85
C ILE A 32 -8.62 -14.14 -7.78
N HIS A 33 -8.88 -15.20 -7.01
CA HIS A 33 -7.95 -16.31 -6.76
C HIS A 33 -6.58 -15.83 -6.25
N GLU A 34 -6.57 -14.95 -5.26
CA GLU A 34 -5.38 -14.49 -4.53
C GLU A 34 -5.57 -14.79 -3.03
N LYS A 35 -4.52 -14.59 -2.22
CA LYS A 35 -4.66 -14.73 -0.77
C LYS A 35 -5.22 -13.44 -0.14
N PRO A 36 -5.93 -13.53 1.00
CA PRO A 36 -6.36 -12.35 1.75
C PRO A 36 -5.23 -11.36 2.04
N GLU A 37 -4.05 -11.86 2.39
CA GLU A 37 -2.86 -11.04 2.68
C GLU A 37 -2.38 -10.27 1.44
N ASP A 38 -2.58 -10.83 0.24
CA ASP A 38 -2.21 -10.18 -1.01
C ASP A 38 -3.12 -8.99 -1.32
N ILE A 39 -4.39 -9.05 -0.92
CA ILE A 39 -5.35 -7.95 -1.03
C ILE A 39 -4.98 -6.82 -0.08
N VAL A 40 -4.71 -7.14 1.18
CA VAL A 40 -4.28 -6.15 2.19
C VAL A 40 -2.99 -5.47 1.73
N TRP A 41 -1.98 -6.27 1.37
CA TRP A 41 -0.71 -5.78 0.85
C TRP A 41 -0.89 -4.87 -0.38
N PHE A 42 -1.80 -5.21 -1.31
CA PHE A 42 -2.07 -4.39 -2.48
C PHE A 42 -2.58 -3.00 -2.11
N PHE A 43 -3.56 -2.91 -1.20
CA PHE A 43 -4.12 -1.62 -0.80
C PHE A 43 -3.13 -0.77 0.00
N GLU A 44 -2.35 -1.38 0.89
CA GLU A 44 -1.26 -0.70 1.60
C GLU A 44 -0.21 -0.16 0.63
N MET A 45 0.20 -0.97 -0.35
CA MET A 45 1.16 -0.54 -1.38
C MET A 45 0.59 0.59 -2.24
N ARG A 46 -0.68 0.49 -2.67
CA ARG A 46 -1.35 1.54 -3.46
C ARG A 46 -1.40 2.86 -2.69
N GLN A 47 -1.66 2.82 -1.38
CA GLN A 47 -1.65 4.01 -0.54
C GLN A 47 -0.26 4.63 -0.45
N ARG A 48 0.78 3.82 -0.19
CA ARG A 48 2.17 4.27 -0.14
C ARG A 48 2.62 4.88 -1.47
N MET A 49 2.28 4.25 -2.60
CA MET A 49 2.59 4.78 -3.93
C MET A 49 1.94 6.15 -4.15
N ARG A 50 0.67 6.32 -3.79
CA ARG A 50 -0.02 7.64 -3.89
C ARG A 50 0.61 8.69 -2.98
N GLU A 51 1.05 8.29 -1.80
CA GLU A 51 1.74 9.20 -0.88
C GLU A 51 3.08 9.64 -1.45
N VAL A 52 3.85 8.72 -2.03
CA VAL A 52 5.10 9.03 -2.73
C VAL A 52 4.86 9.91 -3.96
N GLU A 53 3.85 9.60 -4.78
CA GLU A 53 3.46 10.44 -5.93
C GLU A 53 3.11 11.85 -5.50
N ARG A 54 2.28 11.99 -4.45
CA ARG A 54 1.92 13.29 -3.88
C ARG A 54 3.16 14.04 -3.38
N LEU A 55 4.04 13.36 -2.65
CA LEU A 55 5.28 13.97 -2.15
C LEU A 55 6.15 14.42 -3.33
N ALA A 56 6.35 13.59 -4.36
CA ALA A 56 7.13 13.96 -5.53
C ALA A 56 6.60 15.21 -6.26
N GLU A 57 5.29 15.47 -6.21
CA GLU A 57 4.66 16.64 -6.81
C GLU A 57 4.73 17.91 -5.93
N THR A 58 4.84 17.76 -4.61
CA THR A 58 4.69 18.89 -3.66
C THR A 58 5.88 19.15 -2.75
N ILE A 59 6.88 18.27 -2.73
CA ILE A 59 8.00 18.34 -1.79
C ILE A 59 8.93 19.49 -2.13
N THR A 60 9.32 20.25 -1.11
CA THR A 60 10.38 21.24 -1.19
C THR A 60 11.75 20.61 -0.96
N ASP A 61 12.82 21.25 -1.45
CA ASP A 61 14.20 20.75 -1.24
C ASP A 61 14.53 20.56 0.25
N GLU A 62 14.03 21.44 1.12
CA GLU A 62 14.21 21.36 2.58
C GLU A 62 13.49 20.16 3.21
N GLU A 63 12.30 19.80 2.72
CA GLU A 63 11.55 18.64 3.17
C GLU A 63 12.18 17.33 2.66
N LEU A 64 12.74 17.35 1.44
CA LEU A 64 13.49 16.23 0.88
C LEU A 64 14.73 15.92 1.72
N GLU A 65 15.54 16.94 2.04
CA GLU A 65 16.71 16.79 2.91
C GLU A 65 16.34 16.24 4.30
N LYS A 66 15.22 16.70 4.86
CA LYS A 66 14.76 16.21 6.15
C LYS A 66 14.38 14.72 6.07
N TRP A 67 13.71 14.33 4.99
CA TRP A 67 13.31 12.94 4.76
C TRP A 67 14.51 12.01 4.58
N GLU A 68 15.55 12.47 3.86
CA GLU A 68 16.82 11.75 3.73
C GLU A 68 17.49 11.54 5.08
N ARG A 69 17.56 12.58 5.93
CA ARG A 69 18.14 12.47 7.28
C ARG A 69 17.35 11.55 8.20
N GLU A 70 16.02 11.56 8.10
CA GLU A 70 15.15 10.66 8.85
C GLU A 70 15.35 9.20 8.39
N LEU A 71 15.46 8.96 7.08
CA LEU A 71 15.78 7.64 6.53
C LEU A 71 17.16 7.14 6.97
N GLU A 72 18.17 7.99 6.99
CA GLU A 72 19.50 7.64 7.49
C GLU A 72 19.48 7.32 8.99
N ALA A 73 18.67 8.04 9.77
CA ALA A 73 18.53 7.84 11.21
C ALA A 73 17.73 6.57 11.57
N GLU A 74 16.75 6.18 10.75
CA GLU A 74 15.92 4.98 10.95
C GLU A 74 16.56 3.69 10.40
N GLN A 75 17.61 3.79 9.58
CA GLN A 75 18.20 2.62 8.93
C GLN A 75 19.06 1.77 9.88
N GLY A 76 18.44 0.69 10.39
CA GLY A 76 19.11 -0.61 10.36
C GLY A 76 19.26 -1.02 8.90
N GLY A 77 20.46 -0.82 8.33
CA GLY A 77 20.72 -0.96 6.90
C GLY A 77 20.19 -2.26 6.30
N ILE A 78 19.63 -2.17 5.09
CA ILE A 78 19.23 -3.34 4.31
C ILE A 78 20.51 -3.96 3.75
N ASP A 79 21.02 -5.00 4.42
CA ASP A 79 22.24 -5.72 4.03
C ASP A 79 21.99 -6.72 2.90
N LEU A 80 21.37 -6.25 1.80
CA LEU A 80 21.11 -7.04 0.60
C LEU A 80 21.77 -6.37 -0.61
N PRO A 81 22.35 -7.17 -1.53
CA PRO A 81 22.86 -6.65 -2.79
C PRO A 81 21.78 -5.89 -3.58
N LEU A 82 22.18 -4.82 -4.27
CA LEU A 82 21.29 -4.00 -5.09
C LEU A 82 20.51 -4.84 -6.10
N GLU A 83 21.17 -5.82 -6.73
CA GLU A 83 20.56 -6.74 -7.68
C GLU A 83 19.41 -7.53 -7.05
N THR A 84 19.59 -7.98 -5.80
CA THR A 84 18.55 -8.67 -5.02
C THR A 84 17.36 -7.75 -4.76
N LEU A 85 17.62 -6.50 -4.37
CA LEU A 85 16.57 -5.50 -4.13
C LEU A 85 15.80 -5.19 -5.42
N LEU A 86 16.49 -5.02 -6.54
CA LEU A 86 15.88 -4.81 -7.85
C LEU A 86 15.04 -6.00 -8.29
N GLU A 87 15.51 -7.22 -8.05
CA GLU A 87 14.74 -8.43 -8.38
C GLU A 87 13.49 -8.56 -7.50
N MET A 88 13.62 -8.31 -6.20
CA MET A 88 12.48 -8.27 -5.27
C MET A 88 11.47 -7.21 -5.71
N GLY A 89 11.93 -6.01 -6.05
CA GLY A 89 11.10 -4.93 -6.58
C GLY A 89 10.34 -5.34 -7.84
N ARG A 90 11.02 -5.96 -8.82
CA ARG A 90 10.40 -6.46 -10.06
C ARG A 90 9.33 -7.51 -9.77
N ARG A 91 9.58 -8.46 -8.87
CA ARG A 91 8.61 -9.50 -8.49
C ARG A 91 7.39 -8.89 -7.82
N SER A 92 7.60 -7.98 -6.87
CA SER A 92 6.53 -7.24 -6.19
C SER A 92 5.71 -6.40 -7.16
N PHE A 93 6.35 -5.68 -8.09
CA PHE A 93 5.65 -4.88 -9.09
C PHE A 93 4.76 -5.73 -10.01
N ARG A 94 5.25 -6.88 -10.47
CA ARG A 94 4.43 -7.82 -11.26
C ARG A 94 3.23 -8.32 -10.48
N LYS A 95 3.41 -8.67 -9.20
CA LYS A 95 2.31 -9.06 -8.31
C LYS A 95 1.28 -7.93 -8.17
N PHE A 96 1.74 -6.71 -7.92
CA PHE A 96 0.88 -5.53 -7.82
C PHE A 96 0.02 -5.34 -9.07
N LYS A 97 0.64 -5.32 -10.25
CA LYS A 97 -0.07 -5.14 -11.54
C LYS A 97 -1.06 -6.27 -11.82
N ARG A 98 -0.72 -7.51 -11.46
CA ARG A 98 -1.63 -8.66 -11.59
C ARG A 98 -2.89 -8.47 -10.74
N ILE A 99 -2.73 -8.11 -9.47
CA ILE A 99 -3.85 -7.89 -8.55
C ILE A 99 -4.67 -6.66 -8.98
N GLU A 100 -4.00 -5.59 -9.40
CA GLU A 100 -4.65 -4.37 -9.91
C GLU A 100 -5.60 -4.67 -11.08
N ALA A 101 -5.13 -5.45 -12.07
CA ALA A 101 -5.93 -5.81 -13.24
C ALA A 101 -7.19 -6.59 -12.82
N LYS A 102 -7.04 -7.60 -11.98
CA LYS A 102 -8.17 -8.41 -11.48
C LYS A 102 -9.16 -7.57 -10.68
N LEU A 103 -8.70 -6.65 -9.85
CA LEU A 103 -9.59 -5.78 -9.07
C LEU A 103 -10.30 -4.73 -9.94
N LYS A 104 -9.66 -4.25 -11.02
CA LYS A 104 -10.30 -3.38 -12.03
C LYS A 104 -11.42 -4.10 -12.77
N GLU A 105 -11.22 -5.35 -13.16
CA GLU A 105 -12.26 -6.19 -13.77
C GLU A 105 -13.49 -6.37 -12.86
N LEU A 106 -13.28 -6.30 -11.53
CA LEU A 106 -14.35 -6.36 -10.54
C LEU A 106 -14.96 -4.99 -10.19
N GLY A 107 -14.44 -3.88 -10.72
CA GLY A 107 -14.90 -2.52 -10.42
C GLY A 107 -14.57 -2.03 -9.00
N VAL A 108 -13.57 -2.64 -8.34
CA VAL A 108 -13.18 -2.30 -6.97
C VAL A 108 -12.17 -1.16 -6.91
N VAL A 109 -11.36 -1.00 -7.95
CA VAL A 109 -10.13 -0.17 -7.98
C VAL A 109 -10.16 0.83 -9.12
#